data_AF-A0A2E6X527-F1
#
_entry.id   AF-A0A2E6X527-F1
#
_cell.length_a   1.000
_cell.length_b   1.000
_cell.length_c   1.000
_cell.angle_alpha   90.00
_cell.angle_beta   90.00
_cell.angle_gamma   90.00
#
_symmetry.space_group_name_H-M   'P 1'
#
loop_
_entity.id
_entity.type
_entity.pdbx_description
1 polymer ?
#
loop_
_entity_poly.entity_id
_entity_poly.type
_entity_poly.pdbx_seq_one_letter_code
_entity_poly.pdbx_strand_id
1 'polypeptide(L)'
;MKKSIILFGKGPSVLKCTKQIVNQHDEIAICNYPVLTNFFYNLIQNRTINYHFANCGTIDERYTNEVNKNLNIQKIFNTNTGENNYKKYLKNNALFQNDDLYNDIYINYFKHKYNTKPSSGIMMFKYLLDTKKYNKITLVGFDGFKLGEKTYYYDMKYINKNLQYLIETGVYNNKGEILIKNEHPLIETRTFIEDCINENDNINFTLITNMKFNKQYTNLIII
;
A
#
# COMPACT_ATOMS: atom_id res chain seq x y z
N MET A 1 19.81 16.89 1.65
CA MET A 1 18.54 17.11 2.40
C MET A 1 17.77 15.81 2.43
N LYS A 2 17.31 15.36 3.62
CA LYS A 2 16.45 14.16 3.73
C LYS A 2 15.01 14.54 3.33
N LYS A 3 14.30 13.64 2.65
CA LYS A 3 12.94 13.86 2.10
C LYS A 3 11.84 13.28 3.00
N SER A 4 10.61 13.68 2.73
CA SER A 4 9.39 13.13 3.33
C SER A 4 8.55 12.38 2.31
N ILE A 5 7.89 11.30 2.74
CA ILE A 5 7.03 10.49 1.86
C ILE A 5 5.76 10.05 2.55
N ILE A 6 4.66 10.00 1.80
CA ILE A 6 3.38 9.44 2.23
C ILE A 6 3.04 8.19 1.41
N LEU A 7 2.68 7.12 2.11
CA LEU A 7 2.42 5.79 1.57
C LEU A 7 0.94 5.47 1.75
N PHE A 8 0.25 5.17 0.66
CA PHE A 8 -1.15 4.76 0.68
C PHE A 8 -1.29 3.25 0.52
N GLY A 9 -1.73 2.60 1.60
CA GLY A 9 -2.35 1.29 1.57
C GLY A 9 -3.80 1.36 1.07
N LYS A 10 -4.60 0.37 1.45
CA LYS A 10 -6.01 0.27 1.01
C LYS A 10 -7.02 0.16 2.14
N GLY A 11 -6.57 0.16 3.39
CA GLY A 11 -7.42 0.04 4.58
C GLY A 11 -8.38 1.22 4.76
N PRO A 12 -9.48 1.05 5.53
CA PRO A 12 -10.47 2.10 5.78
C PRO A 12 -9.93 3.45 6.28
N SER A 13 -8.82 3.47 7.01
CA SER A 13 -8.23 4.70 7.55
C SER A 13 -7.72 5.66 6.48
N VAL A 14 -7.63 5.25 5.21
CA VAL A 14 -7.41 6.19 4.08
C VAL A 14 -8.43 7.33 4.12
N LEU A 15 -9.69 7.08 4.52
CA LEU A 15 -10.73 8.11 4.60
C LEU A 15 -10.47 9.18 5.66
N LYS A 16 -9.56 8.94 6.61
CA LYS A 16 -9.13 9.94 7.59
C LYS A 16 -8.07 10.90 7.03
N CYS A 17 -7.45 10.56 5.89
CA CYS A 17 -6.39 11.38 5.30
C CYS A 17 -6.98 12.56 4.51
N THR A 18 -6.33 13.71 4.61
CA THR A 18 -6.76 14.93 3.93
C THR A 18 -5.70 15.41 2.95
N LYS A 19 -6.11 16.19 1.94
CA LYS A 19 -5.19 16.82 0.97
C LYS A 19 -4.11 17.66 1.66
N GLN A 20 -4.44 18.29 2.79
CA GLN A 20 -3.48 19.07 3.59
C GLN A 20 -2.34 18.19 4.11
N ILE A 21 -2.66 16.98 4.62
CA ILE A 21 -1.64 16.01 5.06
C ILE A 21 -0.79 15.58 3.87
N VAL A 22 -1.40 15.28 2.72
CA VAL A 22 -0.65 14.90 1.51
C VAL A 22 0.33 16.01 1.10
N ASN A 23 -0.10 17.27 1.18
CA ASN A 23 0.71 18.45 0.83
C ASN A 23 1.89 18.73 1.76
N GLN A 24 1.99 18.05 2.90
CA GLN A 24 3.15 18.12 3.80
C GLN A 24 4.27 17.14 3.44
N HIS A 25 4.13 16.40 2.34
CA HIS A 25 5.09 15.38 1.92
C HIS A 25 5.67 15.70 0.55
N ASP A 26 6.95 15.40 0.35
CA ASP A 26 7.64 15.62 -0.93
C ASP A 26 7.20 14.59 -1.98
N GLU A 27 7.09 13.33 -1.57
CA GLU A 27 6.84 12.21 -2.47
C GLU A 27 5.59 11.40 -2.04
N ILE A 28 4.97 10.74 -3.02
CA ILE A 28 3.80 9.87 -2.82
C ILE A 28 4.10 8.47 -3.33
N ALA A 29 3.77 7.46 -2.53
CA ALA A 29 3.74 6.07 -2.95
C ALA A 29 2.35 5.46 -2.75
N ILE A 30 1.91 4.62 -3.69
CA ILE A 30 0.64 3.91 -3.63
C ILE A 30 0.84 2.39 -3.75
N CYS A 31 0.06 1.62 -3.00
CA CYS A 31 0.03 0.17 -3.05
C CYS A 31 -1.17 -0.33 -3.84
N ASN A 32 -0.90 -1.13 -4.87
CA ASN A 32 -1.84 -1.50 -5.92
C ASN A 32 -2.52 -0.25 -6.47
N TYR A 33 -3.55 -0.44 -7.28
CA TYR A 33 -4.31 0.70 -7.71
C TYR A 33 -5.39 1.13 -6.69
N PRO A 34 -5.49 2.43 -6.38
CA PRO A 34 -6.54 3.00 -5.58
C PRO A 34 -7.82 3.13 -6.39
N VAL A 35 -8.99 2.93 -5.77
CA VAL A 35 -10.25 3.16 -6.48
C VAL A 35 -10.38 4.65 -6.82
N LEU A 36 -10.54 4.93 -8.12
CA LEU A 36 -10.60 6.25 -8.74
C LEU A 36 -11.92 6.97 -8.43
N THR A 37 -12.12 7.29 -7.17
CA THR A 37 -13.24 8.09 -6.68
C THR A 37 -12.88 9.58 -6.68
N ASN A 38 -13.88 10.45 -6.65
CA ASN A 38 -13.66 11.90 -6.42
C ASN A 38 -12.85 12.15 -5.14
N PHE A 39 -13.05 11.33 -4.11
CA PHE A 39 -12.24 11.39 -2.89
C PHE A 39 -10.75 11.21 -3.19
N PHE A 40 -10.37 10.14 -3.90
CA PHE A 40 -8.97 9.87 -4.18
C PHE A 40 -8.36 10.91 -5.14
N TYR A 41 -9.08 11.29 -6.20
CA TYR A 41 -8.61 12.34 -7.11
C TYR A 41 -8.36 13.68 -6.40
N ASN A 42 -9.27 14.09 -5.50
CA ASN A 42 -9.10 15.32 -4.73
C ASN A 42 -7.90 15.22 -3.77
N LEU A 43 -7.67 14.04 -3.20
CA LEU A 43 -6.58 13.78 -2.25
C LEU A 43 -5.19 13.98 -2.89
N ILE A 44 -5.02 13.57 -4.15
CA ILE A 44 -3.74 13.63 -4.89
C ILE A 44 -3.70 14.74 -5.97
N GLN A 45 -4.71 15.60 -6.03
CA GLN A 45 -4.83 16.60 -7.09
C GLN A 45 -3.57 17.48 -7.21
N ASN A 46 -3.06 17.63 -8.44
CA ASN A 46 -1.84 18.38 -8.77
C ASN A 46 -0.57 17.82 -8.12
N ARG A 47 -0.57 16.54 -7.75
CA ARG A 47 0.59 15.84 -7.21
C ARG A 47 1.12 14.82 -8.20
N THR A 48 2.34 14.41 -7.93
CA THR A 48 3.03 13.34 -8.66
C THR A 48 3.02 12.09 -7.81
N ILE A 49 2.61 10.96 -8.37
CA ILE A 49 2.78 9.66 -7.73
C ILE A 49 4.16 9.14 -8.11
N ASN A 50 5.11 9.27 -7.19
CA ASN A 50 6.51 8.92 -7.42
C ASN A 50 6.70 7.41 -7.58
N TYR A 51 5.98 6.62 -6.79
CA TYR A 51 6.10 5.16 -6.78
C TYR A 51 4.73 4.50 -6.73
N HIS A 52 4.54 3.48 -7.57
CA HIS A 52 3.38 2.63 -7.55
C HIS A 52 3.81 1.18 -7.44
N PHE A 53 3.48 0.55 -6.31
CA PHE A 53 3.80 -0.85 -6.03
C PHE A 53 2.59 -1.71 -6.40
N ALA A 54 2.59 -2.24 -7.61
CA ALA A 54 1.45 -2.94 -8.19
C ALA A 54 1.66 -4.45 -8.17
N ASN A 55 0.67 -5.21 -7.71
CA ASN A 55 0.58 -6.63 -8.05
C ASN A 55 0.26 -6.73 -9.55
N CYS A 56 1.29 -6.93 -10.37
CA CYS A 56 1.13 -6.96 -11.81
C CYS A 56 0.58 -8.31 -12.33
N GLY A 57 0.27 -9.27 -11.45
CA GLY A 57 -0.42 -10.51 -11.80
C GLY A 57 -1.91 -10.30 -12.07
N THR A 58 -2.56 -9.45 -11.27
CA THR A 58 -4.00 -9.18 -11.38
C THR A 58 -4.24 -7.80 -12.00
N ILE A 59 -4.52 -7.79 -13.30
CA ILE A 59 -4.82 -6.55 -14.03
C ILE A 59 -6.14 -5.97 -13.55
N ASP A 60 -6.20 -4.65 -13.47
CA ASP A 60 -7.44 -3.90 -13.37
C ASP A 60 -7.55 -2.98 -14.59
N GLU A 61 -8.47 -3.31 -15.50
CA GLU A 61 -8.60 -2.69 -16.83
C GLU A 61 -8.96 -1.21 -16.77
N ARG A 62 -9.42 -0.74 -15.61
CA ARG A 62 -9.71 0.68 -15.37
C ARG A 62 -8.47 1.56 -15.44
N TYR A 63 -7.28 0.99 -15.26
CA TYR A 63 -6.02 1.76 -15.26
C TYR A 63 -5.36 1.73 -16.63
N THR A 64 -5.85 2.61 -17.49
CA THR A 64 -5.35 2.85 -18.83
C THR A 64 -4.13 3.78 -18.83
N ASN A 65 -3.50 3.94 -19.99
CA ASN A 65 -2.43 4.94 -20.18
C ASN A 65 -2.90 6.37 -19.83
N GLU A 66 -4.15 6.71 -20.15
CA GLU A 66 -4.74 8.00 -19.82
C GLU A 66 -4.87 8.19 -18.31
N VAL A 67 -5.38 7.18 -17.61
CA VAL A 67 -5.48 7.20 -16.14
C VAL A 67 -4.10 7.36 -15.51
N ASN A 68 -3.10 6.62 -15.97
CA ASN A 68 -1.73 6.74 -15.43
C ASN A 68 -1.11 8.12 -15.68
N LYS A 69 -1.39 8.72 -16.85
CA LYS A 69 -1.01 10.09 -17.16
C LYS A 69 -1.71 11.10 -16.24
N ASN A 70 -3.01 10.93 -16.01
CA ASN A 70 -3.81 11.79 -15.13
C ASN A 70 -3.40 11.68 -13.66
N LEU A 71 -3.01 10.49 -13.21
CA LEU A 71 -2.44 10.24 -11.88
C LEU A 71 -0.95 10.66 -11.78
N ASN A 72 -0.34 11.05 -12.91
CA ASN A 72 1.06 11.44 -13.02
C ASN A 72 2.03 10.43 -12.37
N ILE A 73 1.84 9.14 -12.65
CA ILE A 73 2.66 8.05 -12.12
C ILE A 73 4.03 8.05 -12.80
N GLN A 74 5.10 8.03 -11.99
CA GLN A 74 6.49 8.07 -12.51
C GLN A 74 7.13 6.69 -12.59
N LYS A 75 6.88 5.82 -11.61
CA LYS A 75 7.53 4.50 -11.50
C LYS A 75 6.55 3.45 -11.02
N ILE A 76 6.55 2.29 -11.69
CA ILE A 76 5.74 1.13 -11.34
C ILE A 76 6.67 -0.02 -10.99
N PHE A 77 6.49 -0.59 -9.81
CA PHE A 77 7.20 -1.75 -9.31
C PHE A 77 6.25 -2.94 -9.24
N ASN A 78 6.70 -4.10 -9.72
CA ASN A 78 5.92 -5.31 -9.63
C ASN A 78 6.08 -5.96 -8.25
N THR A 79 4.97 -6.18 -7.55
CA THR A 79 4.93 -6.93 -6.29
C THR A 79 4.31 -8.32 -6.50
N ASN A 80 4.62 -8.97 -7.62
CA ASN A 80 4.21 -10.35 -7.90
C ASN A 80 5.38 -11.12 -8.54
N THR A 81 5.42 -12.44 -8.32
CA THR A 81 6.45 -13.36 -8.88
C THR A 81 6.25 -13.68 -10.37
N GLY A 82 5.10 -13.34 -10.94
CA GLY A 82 4.71 -13.73 -12.29
C GLY A 82 5.02 -12.68 -13.37
N GLU A 83 4.60 -13.02 -14.60
CA GLU A 83 4.64 -12.10 -15.75
C GLU A 83 3.99 -10.76 -15.38
N ASN A 84 4.64 -9.66 -15.75
CA ASN A 84 4.06 -8.33 -15.60
C ASN A 84 2.97 -8.14 -16.67
N ASN A 85 1.75 -8.58 -16.35
CA ASN A 85 0.62 -8.52 -17.26
C ASN A 85 0.21 -7.07 -17.58
N TYR A 86 0.61 -6.08 -16.77
CA TYR A 86 0.35 -4.67 -17.06
C TYR A 86 1.10 -4.15 -18.28
N LYS A 87 2.25 -4.74 -18.65
CA LYS A 87 2.98 -4.37 -19.88
C LYS A 87 2.15 -4.63 -21.16
N LYS A 88 1.13 -5.50 -21.09
CA LYS A 88 0.19 -5.76 -22.20
C LYS A 88 -0.78 -4.59 -22.43
N TYR A 89 -1.04 -3.76 -21.41
CA TYR A 89 -2.08 -2.72 -21.41
C TYR A 89 -1.50 -1.30 -21.30
N LEU A 90 -0.37 -1.16 -20.60
CA LEU A 90 0.35 0.10 -20.47
C LEU A 90 1.45 0.17 -21.53
N LYS A 91 1.29 1.09 -22.48
CA LYS A 91 2.21 1.26 -23.62
C LYS A 91 3.52 1.92 -23.20
N ASN A 92 3.53 2.68 -22.10
CA ASN A 92 4.74 3.34 -21.61
C ASN A 92 5.60 2.39 -20.77
N ASN A 93 6.43 1.61 -21.44
CA ASN A 93 7.33 0.66 -20.77
C ASN A 93 8.36 1.32 -19.85
N ALA A 94 8.67 2.61 -20.05
CA ALA A 94 9.65 3.35 -19.23
C ALA A 94 9.19 3.56 -17.78
N LEU A 95 7.90 3.41 -17.49
CA LEU A 95 7.38 3.48 -16.12
C LEU A 95 7.80 2.27 -15.29
N PHE A 96 7.93 1.09 -15.91
CA PHE A 96 8.18 -0.14 -15.18
C PHE A 96 9.64 -0.24 -14.76
N GLN A 97 9.86 -0.44 -13.47
CA GLN A 97 11.18 -0.69 -12.92
C GLN A 97 11.44 -2.20 -12.98
N ASN A 98 12.67 -2.58 -13.31
CA ASN A 98 13.12 -3.99 -13.34
C ASN A 98 13.55 -4.50 -11.96
N ASP A 99 13.19 -3.78 -10.89
CA ASP A 99 13.46 -4.20 -9.53
C ASP A 99 12.57 -5.40 -9.24
N ASP A 100 13.19 -6.56 -9.09
CA ASP A 100 12.52 -7.78 -8.68
C ASP A 100 12.24 -7.76 -7.17
N LEU A 101 11.33 -6.87 -6.78
CA LEU A 101 10.98 -6.68 -5.36
C LEU A 101 10.37 -7.93 -4.74
N TYR A 102 9.75 -8.77 -5.57
CA TYR A 102 9.09 -9.98 -5.13
C TYR A 102 10.08 -11.15 -5.04
N ASN A 103 11.23 -11.10 -5.73
CA ASN A 103 12.27 -12.11 -5.57
C ASN A 103 13.04 -11.94 -4.25
N ASP A 104 12.86 -12.97 -3.42
CA ASP A 104 13.59 -13.39 -2.24
C ASP A 104 13.85 -12.39 -1.11
N ILE A 105 14.38 -11.19 -1.33
CA ILE A 105 14.90 -10.36 -0.22
C ILE A 105 13.79 -10.01 0.78
N TYR A 106 12.69 -9.40 0.32
CA TYR A 106 11.62 -8.98 1.21
C TYR A 106 10.72 -10.14 1.63
N ILE A 107 10.41 -11.06 0.73
CA ILE A 107 9.55 -12.20 1.07
C ILE A 107 10.25 -13.15 2.04
N ASN A 108 11.51 -13.50 1.79
CA ASN A 108 12.25 -14.39 2.67
C ASN A 108 12.53 -13.71 4.01
N TYR A 109 12.85 -12.40 4.02
CA TYR A 109 12.95 -11.66 5.28
C TYR A 109 11.67 -11.83 6.13
N PHE A 110 10.50 -11.61 5.53
CA PHE A 110 9.23 -11.73 6.23
C PHE A 110 8.91 -13.16 6.64
N LYS A 111 9.16 -14.12 5.75
CA LYS A 111 8.92 -15.54 6.02
C LYS A 111 9.82 -16.04 7.15
N HIS A 112 11.09 -15.66 7.16
CA HIS A 112 12.02 -16.06 8.22
C HIS A 112 11.74 -15.38 9.55
N LYS A 113 11.44 -14.07 9.56
CA LYS A 113 11.26 -13.32 10.82
C LYS A 113 9.86 -13.48 11.41
N TYR A 114 8.82 -13.61 10.59
CA TYR A 114 7.41 -13.60 11.03
C TYR A 114 6.60 -14.84 10.61
N ASN A 115 7.21 -15.82 9.95
CA ASN A 115 6.55 -17.04 9.46
C ASN A 115 5.30 -16.76 8.60
N THR A 116 5.33 -15.68 7.82
CA THR A 116 4.22 -15.28 6.95
C THR A 116 4.72 -14.54 5.71
N LYS A 117 3.81 -14.25 4.77
CA LYS A 117 4.10 -13.45 3.57
C LYS A 117 3.68 -11.99 3.79
N PRO A 118 4.47 -11.02 3.32
CA PRO A 118 4.06 -9.62 3.38
C PRO A 118 2.98 -9.33 2.34
N SER A 119 2.11 -8.35 2.62
CA SER A 119 1.26 -7.75 1.59
C SER A 119 2.06 -6.78 0.72
N SER A 120 1.56 -6.43 -0.46
CA SER A 120 2.19 -5.42 -1.34
C SER A 120 2.47 -4.09 -0.62
N GLY A 121 1.57 -3.67 0.29
CA GLY A 121 1.75 -2.42 1.05
C GLY A 121 2.89 -2.50 2.04
N ILE A 122 3.08 -3.67 2.65
CA ILE A 122 4.18 -3.92 3.58
C ILE A 122 5.51 -4.05 2.85
N MET A 123 5.53 -4.69 1.68
CA MET A 123 6.71 -4.67 0.80
C MET A 123 7.09 -3.25 0.38
N MET A 124 6.10 -2.45 -0.05
CA MET A 124 6.29 -1.02 -0.38
C MET A 124 6.94 -0.26 0.77
N PHE A 125 6.42 -0.44 2.00
CA PHE A 125 6.98 0.22 3.17
C PHE A 125 8.44 -0.18 3.41
N LYS A 126 8.74 -1.49 3.45
CA LYS A 126 10.11 -1.98 3.70
C LYS A 126 11.10 -1.51 2.64
N TYR A 127 10.72 -1.59 1.36
CA TYR A 127 11.57 -1.12 0.26
C TYR A 127 11.91 0.36 0.42
N LEU A 128 10.89 1.22 0.63
CA LEU A 128 11.11 2.66 0.73
C LEU A 128 11.93 3.03 1.97
N LEU A 129 11.71 2.33 3.09
CA LEU A 129 12.50 2.47 4.31
C LEU A 129 13.99 2.14 4.06
N ASP A 130 14.28 1.07 3.32
CA ASP A 130 15.64 0.62 3.03
C ASP A 130 16.40 1.51 2.07
N THR A 131 15.72 2.36 1.28
CA THR A 131 16.41 3.36 0.46
C THR A 131 17.17 4.40 1.29
N LYS A 132 16.86 4.54 2.59
CA LYS A 132 17.41 5.53 3.52
C LYS A 132 17.30 6.99 3.04
N LYS A 133 16.41 7.27 2.07
CA LYS A 133 16.19 8.60 1.49
C LYS A 133 15.36 9.52 2.39
N TYR A 134 14.57 8.95 3.29
CA TYR A 134 13.53 9.67 4.01
C TYR A 134 13.84 9.82 5.50
N ASN A 135 13.52 10.99 6.08
CA ASN A 135 13.48 11.22 7.53
C ASN A 135 12.06 11.37 8.08
N LYS A 136 11.04 11.41 7.20
CA LYS A 136 9.64 11.40 7.57
C LYS A 136 8.87 10.43 6.68
N ILE A 137 8.17 9.49 7.29
CA ILE A 137 7.37 8.47 6.58
C ILE A 137 5.97 8.46 7.18
N THR A 138 4.97 8.75 6.36
CA THR A 138 3.56 8.62 6.75
C THR A 138 2.94 7.39 6.11
N LEU A 139 2.40 6.48 6.93
CA LEU A 139 1.67 5.29 6.50
C LEU A 139 0.16 5.55 6.64
N VAL A 140 -0.58 5.42 5.54
CA VAL A 140 -2.04 5.66 5.51
C VAL A 140 -2.76 4.41 5.02
N GLY A 141 -3.79 3.94 5.72
CA GLY A 141 -4.55 2.77 5.26
C GLY A 141 -3.84 1.44 5.50
N PHE A 142 -2.92 1.39 6.47
CA PHE A 142 -2.26 0.18 6.93
C PHE A 142 -3.05 -0.36 8.12
N ASP A 143 -4.26 -0.84 7.89
CA ASP A 143 -5.18 -1.28 8.96
C ASP A 143 -5.03 -2.77 9.30
N GLY A 144 -4.27 -3.50 8.48
CA GLY A 144 -4.17 -4.95 8.53
C GLY A 144 -5.48 -5.67 8.16
N PHE A 145 -5.45 -6.99 8.16
CA PHE A 145 -6.63 -7.82 7.89
C PHE A 145 -7.12 -8.43 9.20
N LYS A 146 -8.28 -7.97 9.67
CA LYS A 146 -8.91 -8.47 10.89
C LYS A 146 -10.26 -9.11 10.56
N LEU A 147 -10.44 -10.35 11.02
CA LEU A 147 -11.66 -11.11 10.82
C LEU A 147 -12.90 -10.34 11.30
N GLY A 148 -13.93 -10.28 10.47
CA GLY A 148 -15.18 -9.56 10.74
C GLY A 148 -15.09 -8.05 10.57
N GLU A 149 -13.95 -7.50 10.12
CA GLU A 149 -13.80 -6.06 9.89
C GLU A 149 -13.62 -5.71 8.41
N LYS A 150 -14.06 -4.50 8.07
CA LYS A 150 -13.94 -3.95 6.72
C LYS A 150 -12.47 -3.83 6.32
N THR A 151 -12.11 -4.43 5.19
CA THR A 151 -10.72 -4.50 4.72
C THR A 151 -10.29 -3.30 3.87
N TYR A 152 -11.22 -2.70 3.11
CA TYR A 152 -10.90 -1.65 2.14
C TYR A 152 -11.64 -0.34 2.43
N TYR A 153 -11.05 0.80 2.07
CA TYR A 153 -11.72 2.11 2.23
C TYR A 153 -12.92 2.33 1.32
N TYR A 154 -13.02 1.57 0.24
CA TYR A 154 -14.08 1.67 -0.75
C TYR A 154 -15.14 0.56 -0.57
N ASP A 155 -16.27 0.74 -1.24
CA ASP A 155 -17.33 -0.26 -1.36
C ASP A 155 -16.90 -1.41 -2.28
N MET A 156 -17.26 -2.65 -1.93
CA MET A 156 -16.90 -3.85 -2.69
C MET A 156 -17.38 -3.85 -4.13
N LYS A 157 -18.43 -3.09 -4.48
CA LYS A 157 -18.82 -2.90 -5.89
C LYS A 157 -17.72 -2.28 -6.77
N TYR A 158 -16.75 -1.59 -6.16
CA TYR A 158 -15.61 -0.99 -6.84
C TYR A 158 -14.35 -1.86 -6.81
N ILE A 159 -14.40 -3.06 -6.26
CA ILE A 159 -13.27 -3.98 -6.32
C ILE A 159 -12.91 -4.27 -7.78
N ASN A 160 -11.64 -4.60 -8.04
CA ASN A 160 -11.22 -5.09 -9.35
C ASN A 160 -12.13 -6.26 -9.75
N LYS A 161 -12.67 -6.24 -10.97
CA LYS A 161 -13.54 -7.30 -11.50
C LYS A 161 -12.88 -8.68 -11.40
N ASN A 162 -11.57 -8.75 -11.65
CA ASN A 162 -10.79 -9.98 -11.53
C ASN A 162 -10.62 -10.49 -10.09
N LEU A 163 -11.07 -9.73 -9.09
CA LEU A 163 -11.11 -10.11 -7.68
C LEU A 163 -12.53 -10.30 -7.15
N GLN A 164 -13.57 -10.18 -7.99
CA GLN A 164 -14.96 -10.37 -7.54
C GLN A 164 -15.24 -11.79 -7.05
N TYR A 165 -14.50 -12.79 -7.57
CA TYR A 165 -14.58 -14.16 -7.08
C TYR A 165 -14.34 -14.26 -5.56
N LEU A 166 -13.56 -13.35 -4.96
CA LEU A 166 -13.34 -13.34 -3.50
C LEU A 166 -14.62 -13.06 -2.70
N ILE A 167 -15.59 -12.36 -3.29
CA ILE A 167 -16.92 -12.17 -2.70
C ILE A 167 -17.74 -13.45 -2.90
N GLU A 168 -17.72 -14.01 -4.11
CA GLU A 168 -18.47 -15.21 -4.49
C GLU A 168 -18.04 -16.44 -3.68
N THR A 169 -16.74 -16.58 -3.39
CA THR A 169 -16.18 -17.67 -2.59
C THR A 169 -16.21 -17.39 -1.09
N GLY A 170 -16.85 -16.31 -0.64
CA GLY A 170 -17.03 -16.00 0.77
C GLY A 170 -15.75 -15.57 1.51
N VAL A 171 -14.72 -15.07 0.81
CA VAL A 171 -13.57 -14.43 1.48
C VAL A 171 -14.01 -13.10 2.09
N TYR A 172 -14.83 -12.34 1.36
CA TYR A 172 -15.46 -11.11 1.83
C TYR A 172 -16.98 -11.21 1.71
N ASN A 173 -17.70 -10.50 2.59
CA ASN A 173 -19.11 -10.19 2.33
C ASN A 173 -19.27 -8.91 1.48
N ASN A 174 -20.51 -8.58 1.11
CA ASN A 174 -20.83 -7.38 0.34
C ASN A 174 -20.49 -6.06 1.05
N LYS A 175 -20.30 -6.07 2.38
CA LYS A 175 -19.84 -4.91 3.16
C LYS A 175 -18.31 -4.74 3.12
N GLY A 176 -17.59 -5.74 2.59
CA GLY A 176 -16.13 -5.78 2.54
C GLY A 176 -15.48 -6.27 3.84
N GLU A 177 -16.26 -6.89 4.71
CA GLU A 177 -15.74 -7.56 5.91
C GLU A 177 -15.12 -8.90 5.50
N ILE A 178 -13.92 -9.18 5.99
CA ILE A 178 -13.24 -10.46 5.72
C ILE A 178 -13.81 -11.56 6.62
N LEU A 179 -14.16 -12.70 6.02
CA LEU A 179 -14.85 -13.82 6.68
C LEU A 179 -13.97 -15.03 6.95
N ILE A 180 -12.75 -15.05 6.38
CA ILE A 180 -11.77 -16.12 6.59
C ILE A 180 -10.44 -15.56 7.08
N LYS A 181 -9.59 -16.42 7.65
CA LYS A 181 -8.24 -16.03 8.05
C LYS A 181 -7.43 -15.61 6.81
N ASN A 182 -6.83 -14.44 6.85
CA ASN A 182 -6.01 -13.91 5.75
C ASN A 182 -4.58 -14.46 5.82
N GLU A 183 -3.93 -14.55 4.65
CA GLU A 183 -2.52 -14.88 4.50
C GLU A 183 -1.57 -13.78 5.03
N HIS A 184 -2.10 -12.57 5.24
CA HIS A 184 -1.40 -11.40 5.78
C HIS A 184 -2.00 -11.01 7.14
N PRO A 185 -1.73 -11.80 8.19
CA PRO A 185 -2.37 -11.61 9.49
C PRO A 185 -1.99 -10.26 10.13
N LEU A 186 -2.96 -9.68 10.85
CA LEU A 186 -2.85 -8.37 11.49
C LEU A 186 -1.70 -8.31 12.51
N ILE A 187 -1.51 -9.36 13.31
CA ILE A 187 -0.55 -9.35 14.43
C ILE A 187 0.87 -9.19 13.89
N GLU A 188 1.26 -10.04 12.94
CA GLU A 188 2.57 -10.08 12.31
C GLU A 188 2.82 -8.80 11.50
N THR A 189 1.79 -8.29 10.81
CA THR A 189 1.85 -7.00 10.11
C THR A 189 2.15 -5.85 11.07
N ARG A 190 1.43 -5.79 12.20
CA ARG A 190 1.64 -4.78 13.22
C ARG A 190 3.03 -4.89 13.86
N THR A 191 3.42 -6.10 14.27
CA THR A 191 4.74 -6.36 14.87
C THR A 191 5.86 -5.93 13.92
N PHE A 192 5.75 -6.21 12.63
CA PHE A 192 6.72 -5.75 11.66
C PHE A 192 6.82 -4.21 11.59
N ILE A 193 5.68 -3.50 11.58
CA ILE A 193 5.68 -2.04 11.55
C ILE A 193 6.33 -1.49 12.84
N GLU A 194 6.01 -2.06 13.98
CA GLU A 194 6.61 -1.71 15.27
C GLU A 194 8.12 -1.94 15.29
N ASP A 195 8.61 -3.08 14.80
CA ASP A 195 10.03 -3.38 14.67
C ASP A 195 10.73 -2.34 13.79
N CYS A 196 10.15 -1.99 12.64
CA CYS A 196 10.72 -0.97 11.76
C CYS A 196 10.80 0.41 12.41
N ILE A 197 9.80 0.80 13.20
CA ILE A 197 9.78 2.08 13.93
C ILE A 197 10.88 2.09 15.00
N ASN A 198 11.05 0.98 15.73
CA ASN A 198 12.09 0.83 16.76
C ASN A 198 13.50 0.84 16.18
N GLU A 199 13.71 0.15 15.05
CA GLU A 199 15.01 0.02 14.40
C GLU A 199 15.45 1.29 13.64
N ASN A 200 14.58 2.32 13.54
CA ASN A 200 14.85 3.55 12.77
C ASN A 200 14.43 4.81 13.56
N ASP A 201 15.03 5.00 14.75
CA ASP A 201 14.81 6.15 15.64
C ASP A 201 15.03 7.52 14.97
N ASN A 202 15.90 7.56 13.94
CA ASN A 202 16.23 8.75 13.17
C ASN A 202 15.14 9.16 12.14
N ILE A 203 14.01 8.46 12.09
CA ILE A 203 12.89 8.70 11.17
C ILE A 203 11.64 9.02 11.99
N ASN A 204 10.96 10.10 11.62
CA ASN A 204 9.66 10.46 12.17
C ASN A 204 8.55 9.70 11.41
N PHE A 205 7.83 8.85 12.11
CA PHE A 205 6.71 8.10 11.58
C PHE A 205 5.38 8.75 11.93
N THR A 206 4.45 8.71 10.99
CA THR A 206 3.03 9.01 11.24
C THR A 206 2.19 7.89 10.67
N LEU A 207 1.28 7.34 11.48
CA LEU A 207 0.38 6.27 11.07
C LEU A 207 -1.04 6.81 11.12
N ILE A 208 -1.70 6.87 9.96
CA ILE A 208 -3.13 7.09 9.86
C ILE A 208 -3.76 5.71 9.71
N THR A 209 -4.27 5.18 10.82
CA THR A 209 -4.64 3.77 10.95
C THR A 209 -5.77 3.54 11.96
N ASN A 210 -6.45 2.40 11.83
CA ASN A 210 -7.37 1.86 12.81
C ASN A 210 -6.70 0.79 13.69
N MET A 211 -5.46 0.41 13.39
CA MET A 211 -4.71 -0.53 14.23
C MET A 211 -4.44 0.07 15.61
N LYS A 212 -4.57 -0.78 16.63
CA LYS A 212 -4.22 -0.43 18.01
C LYS A 212 -2.79 -0.85 18.31
N PHE A 213 -2.01 0.12 18.80
CA PHE A 213 -0.64 -0.06 19.27
C PHE A 213 -0.61 0.07 20.79
N ASN A 214 0.12 -0.83 21.44
CA ASN A 214 0.19 -0.88 22.91
C ASN A 214 1.46 -0.19 23.45
N LYS A 215 2.44 0.06 22.58
CA LYS A 215 3.70 0.72 22.94
C LYS A 215 3.65 2.18 22.49
N GLN A 216 4.24 3.05 23.30
CA GLN A 216 4.52 4.42 22.92
C GLN A 216 5.92 4.50 22.31
N TYR A 217 6.06 5.23 21.21
CA TYR A 217 7.34 5.48 20.56
C TYR A 217 7.52 6.99 20.41
N THR A 218 8.72 7.49 20.72
CA THR A 218 9.02 8.93 20.66
C THR A 218 9.02 9.47 19.24
N ASN A 219 9.28 8.61 18.26
CA ASN A 219 9.31 8.91 16.83
C ASN A 219 8.03 8.51 16.08
N LEU A 220 6.92 8.24 16.78
CA LEU A 220 5.65 7.82 16.18
C LEU A 220 4.47 8.72 16.60
N ILE A 221 3.71 9.16 15.62
CA ILE A 221 2.38 9.77 15.79
C ILE A 221 1.32 8.83 15.20
N ILE A 222 0.20 8.61 15.91
CA ILE A 222 -0.92 7.76 15.45
C ILE A 222 -2.19 8.61 15.34
N ILE A 223 -2.92 8.48 14.23
CA ILE A 223 -4.17 9.21 13.87
C ILE A 223 -5.26 8.22 13.43
#